data_AF-A0A662KEY5-F1
#
_entry.id   AF-A0A662KEY5-F1
#
_cell.length_a   1.000
_cell.length_b   1.000
_cell.length_c   1.000
_cell.angle_alpha   90.00
_cell.angle_beta   90.00
_cell.angle_gamma   90.00
#
_symmetry.space_group_name_H-M   'P 1'
#
loop_
_entity.id
_entity.type
_entity.pdbx_description
1 polymer ?
#
loop_
_entity_poly.entity_id
_entity_poly.type
_entity_poly.pdbx_seq_one_letter_code
_entity_poly.pdbx_strand_id
1 'polypeptide(L)'
;SIILPEEFYNLSIFTPGYQQKDNVISWLNKPSRIMLQFRAIFKVKLDLVKGWNLIGLPFEPMSVIIEDIFGDKVRYIEVIYGYENGTWYQWIGPDMPNTLTKLRGGHGYWLLANRPFSVFIRGQRLASLNLTDGWNLLAIPELDDISIGEYLVLYEGDAIYGFSEKAGRWKYYVRGAGGTLRYIEPGKGYWIYKGHFEEAAFSMPSVDGKVSSEFKKYSFIRDRHNVYTLGLVFSGVSISILMYRRKKRAGGGDQ
;
A
#
# COMPACT_ATOMS: atom_id res chain seq x y z
N SER A 1 29.89 27.57 8.39
CA SER A 1 28.59 27.33 7.76
C SER A 1 28.22 25.87 7.91
N ILE A 2 26.96 25.49 7.70
CA ILE A 2 26.49 24.10 7.67
C ILE A 2 25.84 23.88 6.30
N ILE A 3 26.19 22.78 5.63
CA ILE A 3 25.61 22.38 4.33
C ILE A 3 24.52 21.33 4.61
N LEU A 4 23.32 21.57 4.10
CA LEU A 4 22.18 20.68 4.25
C LEU A 4 22.15 19.63 3.14
N PRO A 5 21.88 18.34 3.46
CA PRO A 5 21.61 17.33 2.44
C PRO A 5 20.30 17.66 1.71
N GLU A 6 20.29 17.49 0.39
CA GLU A 6 19.34 18.12 -0.53
C GLU A 6 17.86 17.69 -0.38
N GLU A 7 17.53 16.51 0.17
CA GLU A 7 16.17 15.99 -0.01
C GLU A 7 15.52 15.25 1.18
N PHE A 8 16.17 15.15 2.33
CA PHE A 8 15.73 14.15 3.34
C PHE A 8 15.39 14.71 4.71
N TYR A 9 15.42 16.02 4.96
CA TYR A 9 15.13 16.53 6.30
C TYR A 9 14.39 17.87 6.30
N ASN A 10 13.40 17.99 7.19
CA ASN A 10 12.96 19.30 7.68
C ASN A 10 13.96 19.76 8.74
N LEU A 11 14.54 20.93 8.52
CA LEU A 11 15.45 21.56 9.46
C LEU A 11 14.70 22.61 10.29
N SER A 12 14.82 22.52 11.61
CA SER A 12 14.47 23.61 12.52
C SER A 12 15.74 24.14 13.16
N ILE A 13 16.00 25.45 12.98
CA ILE A 13 17.14 26.14 13.55
C ILE A 13 16.66 26.90 14.78
N PHE A 14 17.15 26.51 15.96
CA PHE A 14 16.80 27.17 17.22
C PHE A 14 17.83 28.22 17.63
N THR A 15 19.04 28.15 17.07
CA THR A 15 20.08 29.17 17.29
C THR A 15 19.74 30.43 16.48
N PRO A 16 19.48 31.59 17.12
CA PRO A 16 19.12 32.82 16.41
C PRO A 16 20.31 33.43 15.65
N GLY A 17 20.04 34.47 14.87
CA GLY A 17 21.08 35.25 14.18
C GLY A 17 21.75 34.54 13.01
N TYR A 18 21.08 33.55 12.41
CA TYR A 18 21.54 32.88 11.20
C TYR A 18 21.05 33.61 9.94
N GLN A 19 21.80 33.43 8.86
CA GLN A 19 21.37 33.68 7.50
C GLN A 19 21.33 32.34 6.77
N GLN A 20 20.33 32.16 5.92
CA GLN A 20 20.21 30.98 5.08
C GLN A 20 20.26 31.42 3.62
N LYS A 21 21.16 30.78 2.85
CA LYS A 21 21.22 30.89 1.40
C LYS A 21 21.30 29.47 0.83
N ASP A 22 20.31 29.09 0.04
CA ASP A 22 20.16 27.72 -0.48
C ASP A 22 20.22 26.70 0.68
N ASN A 23 21.10 25.71 0.55
CA ASN A 23 21.36 24.68 1.55
C ASN A 23 22.46 25.08 2.56
N VAL A 24 22.86 26.35 2.61
CA VAL A 24 23.94 26.83 3.47
C VAL A 24 23.41 27.75 4.55
N ILE A 25 23.72 27.41 5.80
CA ILE A 25 23.43 28.25 6.96
C ILE A 25 24.73 28.85 7.49
N SER A 26 24.71 30.15 7.71
CA SER A 26 25.85 30.92 8.21
C SER A 26 25.44 31.84 9.35
N TRP A 27 26.35 32.04 10.29
CA TRP A 27 26.23 33.06 11.32
C TRP A 27 27.34 34.08 11.11
N LEU A 28 27.02 35.37 11.26
CA LEU A 28 27.99 36.45 11.15
C LEU A 28 29.09 36.33 12.21
N ASN A 29 28.71 35.93 13.43
CA ASN A 29 29.61 35.61 14.53
C ASN A 29 29.41 34.16 14.97
N LYS A 30 30.48 33.49 15.42
CA LYS A 30 30.40 32.11 15.90
C LYS A 30 29.47 32.03 17.12
N PRO A 31 28.32 31.34 17.05
CA PRO A 31 27.45 31.18 18.21
C PRO A 31 28.12 30.30 19.27
N SER A 32 27.83 30.56 20.54
CA SER A 32 28.32 29.74 21.66
C SER A 32 27.76 28.31 21.63
N ARG A 33 26.54 28.14 21.09
CA ARG A 33 25.90 26.84 20.87
C ARG A 33 25.08 26.84 19.59
N ILE A 34 25.21 25.77 18.81
CA ILE A 34 24.35 25.49 17.66
C ILE A 34 23.30 24.45 18.09
N MET A 35 22.03 24.78 17.92
CA MET A 35 20.88 23.94 18.20
C MET A 35 20.05 23.79 16.93
N LEU A 36 20.08 22.58 16.39
CA LEU A 36 19.39 22.18 15.18
C LEU A 36 18.57 20.94 15.46
N GLN A 37 17.43 20.82 14.79
CA GLN A 37 16.68 19.57 14.72
C GLN A 37 16.52 19.19 13.26
N PHE A 38 16.94 17.97 12.94
CA PHE A 38 16.69 17.32 11.65
C PHE A 38 15.52 16.36 11.83
N ARG A 39 14.47 16.50 11.03
CA ARG A 39 13.39 15.52 10.95
C ARG A 39 13.44 14.87 9.57
N ALA A 40 13.70 13.56 9.52
CA ALA A 40 13.74 12.83 8.26
C ALA A 40 12.39 12.94 7.51
N ILE A 41 12.46 13.30 6.23
CA ILE A 41 11.33 13.33 5.30
C ILE A 41 11.57 12.26 4.25
N PHE A 42 10.66 11.30 4.21
CA PHE A 42 10.64 10.23 3.22
C PHE A 42 9.87 10.71 1.99
N LYS A 43 10.22 10.14 0.83
CA LYS A 43 9.61 10.46 -0.45
C LYS A 43 9.38 9.18 -1.22
N VAL A 44 8.20 9.07 -1.82
CA VAL A 44 7.86 7.99 -2.74
C VAL A 44 7.26 8.58 -4.00
N LYS A 45 7.59 7.98 -5.14
CA LYS A 45 6.96 8.30 -6.41
C LYS A 45 5.89 7.24 -6.69
N LEU A 46 4.66 7.65 -6.87
CA LEU A 46 3.61 6.79 -7.41
C LEU A 46 3.52 7.01 -8.91
N ASP A 47 3.81 5.97 -9.68
CA ASP A 47 3.64 5.93 -11.14
C ASP A 47 2.38 5.15 -11.48
N LEU A 48 1.29 5.86 -11.70
CA LEU A 48 -0.03 5.30 -11.96
C LEU A 48 -0.24 5.11 -13.46
N VAL A 49 -0.76 3.94 -13.83
CA VAL A 49 -1.19 3.64 -15.21
C VAL A 49 -2.69 3.86 -15.34
N LYS A 50 -3.19 4.01 -16.58
CA LYS A 50 -4.64 3.96 -16.82
C LYS A 50 -5.20 2.61 -16.35
N GLY A 51 -6.34 2.64 -15.67
CA GLY A 51 -6.95 1.45 -15.06
C GLY A 51 -6.62 1.33 -13.58
N TRP A 52 -6.70 0.10 -13.07
CA TRP A 52 -6.52 -0.19 -11.65
C TRP A 52 -5.05 -0.22 -11.24
N ASN A 53 -4.77 0.46 -10.13
CA ASN A 53 -3.46 0.52 -9.51
C ASN A 53 -3.57 0.10 -8.04
N LEU A 54 -2.66 -0.76 -7.59
CA LEU A 54 -2.57 -1.15 -6.19
C LEU A 54 -1.43 -0.35 -5.55
N ILE A 55 -1.78 0.77 -4.93
CA ILE A 55 -0.82 1.70 -4.34
C ILE A 55 -0.72 1.50 -2.84
N GLY A 56 0.38 1.98 -2.26
CA GLY A 56 0.59 1.97 -0.81
C GLY A 56 1.35 3.21 -0.35
N LEU A 57 1.05 3.69 0.85
CA LEU A 57 1.77 4.79 1.49
C LEU A 57 2.72 4.24 2.58
N PRO A 58 4.02 4.09 2.31
CA PRO A 58 4.96 3.45 3.25
C PRO A 58 5.36 4.35 4.44
N PHE A 59 4.83 5.56 4.52
CA PHE A 59 5.09 6.52 5.60
C PHE A 59 3.86 7.38 5.80
N GLU A 60 3.77 8.10 6.92
CA GLU A 60 2.66 9.00 7.18
C GLU A 60 2.79 10.24 6.27
N PRO A 61 1.87 10.48 5.33
CA PRO A 61 2.00 11.58 4.37
C PRO A 61 1.87 12.94 5.06
N MET A 62 2.48 13.98 4.49
CA MET A 62 2.42 15.34 5.06
C MET A 62 1.00 15.93 5.06
N SER A 63 0.15 15.52 4.12
CA SER A 63 -1.30 15.69 4.18
C SER A 63 -1.96 14.33 4.02
N VAL A 64 -3.04 14.11 4.77
CA VAL A 64 -3.87 12.91 4.68
C VAL A 64 -5.09 13.13 3.78
N ILE A 65 -5.33 14.36 3.32
CA ILE A 65 -6.47 14.73 2.47
C ILE A 65 -6.16 14.32 1.04
N ILE A 66 -7.08 13.62 0.38
CA ILE A 66 -6.88 13.04 -0.95
C ILE A 66 -6.60 14.13 -1.99
N GLU A 67 -7.36 15.21 -1.93
CA GLU A 67 -7.26 16.36 -2.82
C GLU A 67 -5.90 17.06 -2.67
N ASP A 68 -5.37 17.18 -1.45
CA ASP A 68 -4.03 17.73 -1.22
C ASP A 68 -2.92 16.82 -1.74
N ILE A 69 -3.07 15.50 -1.57
CA ILE A 69 -2.08 14.51 -2.00
C ILE A 69 -1.94 14.53 -3.52
N PHE A 70 -3.06 14.54 -4.25
CA PHE A 70 -3.03 14.44 -5.72
C PHE A 70 -3.07 15.81 -6.43
N GLY A 71 -3.46 16.88 -5.74
CA GLY A 71 -3.63 18.22 -6.29
C GLY A 71 -4.50 18.19 -7.56
N ASP A 72 -4.08 18.93 -8.58
CA ASP A 72 -4.76 18.95 -9.90
C ASP A 72 -4.93 17.58 -10.55
N LYS A 73 -4.15 16.57 -10.16
CA LYS A 73 -4.23 15.20 -10.73
C LYS A 73 -5.36 14.39 -10.12
N VAL A 74 -6.04 14.89 -9.08
CA VAL A 74 -7.23 14.25 -8.50
C VAL A 74 -8.33 14.03 -9.55
N ARG A 75 -8.43 14.90 -10.57
CA ARG A 75 -9.34 14.74 -11.72
C ARG A 75 -9.05 13.53 -12.63
N TYR A 76 -7.89 12.90 -12.45
CA TYR A 76 -7.52 11.68 -13.19
C TYR A 76 -7.91 10.41 -12.43
N ILE A 77 -8.46 10.54 -11.22
CA ILE A 77 -8.87 9.45 -10.35
C ILE A 77 -10.39 9.30 -10.47
N GLU A 78 -10.85 8.10 -10.79
CA GLU A 78 -12.27 7.77 -10.85
C GLU A 78 -12.77 7.28 -9.49
N VAL A 79 -12.01 6.42 -8.81
CA VAL A 79 -12.35 5.89 -7.49
C VAL A 79 -11.10 5.44 -6.75
N ILE A 80 -11.12 5.57 -5.42
CA ILE A 80 -10.15 4.98 -4.50
C ILE A 80 -10.89 4.10 -3.51
N TYR A 81 -10.44 2.85 -3.35
CA TYR A 81 -10.88 1.95 -2.30
C TYR A 81 -9.79 1.72 -1.26
N GLY A 82 -10.18 1.87 0.01
CA GLY A 82 -9.40 1.45 1.17
C GLY A 82 -10.07 0.29 1.89
N TYR A 83 -9.29 -0.48 2.63
CA TYR A 83 -9.80 -1.60 3.41
C TYR A 83 -9.16 -1.64 4.79
N GLU A 84 -10.00 -1.69 5.82
CA GLU A 84 -9.57 -1.72 7.22
C GLU A 84 -10.56 -2.56 8.03
N ASN A 85 -10.04 -3.52 8.81
CA ASN A 85 -10.81 -4.32 9.76
C ASN A 85 -12.09 -4.94 9.17
N GLY A 86 -11.99 -5.63 8.04
CA GLY A 86 -13.15 -6.27 7.42
C GLY A 86 -14.00 -5.34 6.54
N THR A 87 -13.77 -4.03 6.58
CA THR A 87 -14.66 -3.02 6.00
C THR A 87 -14.01 -2.31 4.82
N TRP A 88 -14.79 -2.10 3.75
CA TRP A 88 -14.39 -1.30 2.60
C TRP A 88 -14.82 0.16 2.75
N TYR A 89 -13.94 1.04 2.33
CA TYR A 89 -14.16 2.48 2.27
C TYR A 89 -13.89 2.97 0.85
N GLN A 90 -14.63 3.97 0.39
CA GLN A 90 -14.52 4.49 -0.97
C GLN A 90 -14.47 6.02 -1.02
N TRP A 91 -13.66 6.53 -1.94
CA TRP A 91 -13.67 7.91 -2.38
C TRP A 91 -14.00 7.90 -3.88
N ILE A 92 -15.04 8.61 -4.30
CA ILE A 92 -15.59 8.61 -5.65
C ILE A 92 -15.62 10.01 -6.27
N GLY A 93 -14.94 10.98 -5.66
CA GLY A 93 -14.82 12.35 -6.16
C GLY A 93 -14.95 13.42 -5.06
N PRO A 94 -14.53 14.66 -5.34
CA PRO A 94 -14.78 15.78 -4.45
C PRO A 94 -16.29 16.03 -4.31
N ASP A 95 -16.73 16.44 -3.12
CA ASP A 95 -18.14 16.74 -2.79
C ASP A 95 -19.14 15.58 -2.98
N MET A 96 -18.64 14.36 -3.13
CA MET A 96 -19.43 13.13 -3.21
C MET A 96 -19.60 12.47 -1.83
N PRO A 97 -20.58 11.57 -1.65
CA PRO A 97 -20.78 10.84 -0.38
C PRO A 97 -19.69 9.78 -0.15
N ASN A 98 -18.47 10.24 0.14
CA ASN A 98 -17.30 9.41 0.37
C ASN A 98 -17.29 8.79 1.77
N THR A 99 -16.94 7.50 1.86
CA THR A 99 -16.66 6.83 3.14
C THR A 99 -15.16 6.77 3.44
N LEU A 100 -14.30 6.87 2.41
CA LEU A 100 -12.86 7.09 2.53
C LEU A 100 -12.58 8.59 2.40
N THR A 101 -12.15 9.23 3.48
CA THR A 101 -11.88 10.68 3.51
C THR A 101 -10.41 11.01 3.68
N LYS A 102 -9.57 10.01 4.00
CA LYS A 102 -8.16 10.19 4.29
C LYS A 102 -7.32 9.03 3.76
N LEU A 103 -6.13 9.32 3.24
CA LEU A 103 -5.10 8.32 3.00
C LEU A 103 -4.05 8.41 4.11
N ARG A 104 -3.80 7.29 4.78
CA ARG A 104 -2.91 7.18 5.94
C ARG A 104 -1.69 6.36 5.59
N GLY A 105 -0.57 6.63 6.25
CA GLY A 105 0.60 5.79 6.10
C GLY A 105 0.36 4.39 6.65
N GLY A 106 1.00 3.40 6.05
CA GLY A 106 0.89 1.98 6.40
C GLY A 106 -0.23 1.26 5.65
N HIS A 107 -1.12 2.00 4.98
CA HIS A 107 -2.26 1.43 4.28
C HIS A 107 -2.03 1.31 2.77
N GLY A 108 -2.61 0.27 2.19
CA GLY A 108 -2.74 0.10 0.76
C GLY A 108 -4.09 0.63 0.26
N TYR A 109 -4.14 0.94 -1.03
CA TYR A 109 -5.36 1.45 -1.68
C TYR A 109 -5.43 0.92 -3.12
N TRP A 110 -6.65 0.61 -3.56
CA TRP A 110 -6.93 0.43 -4.97
C TRP A 110 -7.34 1.78 -5.56
N LEU A 111 -6.68 2.21 -6.63
CA LEU A 111 -6.94 3.47 -7.31
C LEU A 111 -7.23 3.20 -8.78
N LEU A 112 -8.41 3.60 -9.26
CA LEU A 112 -8.76 3.56 -10.67
C LEU A 112 -8.43 4.90 -11.31
N ALA A 113 -7.50 4.92 -12.27
CA ALA A 113 -7.11 6.12 -12.98
C ALA A 113 -7.64 6.13 -14.42
N ASN A 114 -8.22 7.25 -14.85
CA ASN A 114 -8.72 7.41 -16.23
C ASN A 114 -7.60 7.66 -17.25
N ARG A 115 -6.40 8.02 -16.78
CA ARG A 115 -5.17 8.19 -17.57
C ARG A 115 -3.92 7.99 -16.70
N PRO A 116 -2.75 7.69 -17.29
CA PRO A 116 -1.52 7.60 -16.53
C PRO A 116 -1.08 8.95 -15.97
N PHE A 117 -0.53 8.95 -14.75
CA PHE A 117 0.10 10.12 -14.15
C PHE A 117 1.07 9.72 -13.03
N SER A 118 1.92 10.66 -12.63
CA SER A 118 2.85 10.47 -11.52
C SER A 118 2.64 11.52 -10.43
N VAL A 119 2.82 11.13 -9.18
CA VAL A 119 2.82 12.04 -8.03
C VAL A 119 3.95 11.68 -7.07
N PHE A 120 4.60 12.70 -6.51
CA PHE A 120 5.55 12.52 -5.41
C PHE A 120 4.82 12.80 -4.10
N ILE A 121 4.83 11.81 -3.22
CA ILE A 121 4.28 11.94 -1.87
C ILE A 121 5.46 12.04 -0.92
N ARG A 122 5.38 12.98 0.01
CA ARG A 122 6.35 13.15 1.10
C ARG A 122 5.68 12.85 2.42
N GLY A 123 6.46 12.37 3.36
CA GLY A 123 5.94 12.03 4.68
C GLY A 123 7.02 11.72 5.70
N GLN A 124 6.57 11.30 6.86
CA GLN A 124 7.40 11.02 8.02
C GLN A 124 7.30 9.54 8.38
N ARG A 125 8.35 9.01 9.00
CA ARG A 125 8.39 7.59 9.40
C ARG A 125 7.12 7.22 10.15
N LEU A 126 6.55 6.07 9.80
CA LEU A 126 5.42 5.52 10.54
C LEU A 126 5.84 5.14 11.95
N ALA A 127 4.96 5.44 12.91
CA ALA A 127 5.21 5.08 14.30
C ALA A 127 5.15 3.56 14.52
N SER A 128 4.17 2.90 13.88
CA SER A 128 3.96 1.46 13.96
C SER A 128 3.08 0.98 12.80
N LEU A 129 3.23 -0.29 12.42
CA LEU A 129 2.31 -1.00 11.53
C LEU A 129 1.81 -2.25 12.26
N ASN A 130 0.51 -2.39 12.42
CA ASN A 130 -0.10 -3.56 13.06
C ASN A 130 -1.01 -4.27 12.07
N LEU A 131 -0.89 -5.60 11.98
CA LEU A 131 -1.83 -6.43 11.27
C LEU A 131 -2.98 -6.82 12.20
N THR A 132 -4.21 -6.80 11.70
CA THR A 132 -5.33 -7.49 12.32
C THR A 132 -5.50 -8.89 11.75
N ASP A 133 -6.17 -9.77 12.49
CA ASP A 133 -6.44 -11.12 11.99
C ASP A 133 -7.31 -11.06 10.73
N GLY A 134 -7.01 -11.91 9.76
CA GLY A 134 -7.60 -11.90 8.43
C GLY A 134 -6.79 -11.09 7.42
N TRP A 135 -7.50 -10.53 6.45
CA TRP A 135 -6.89 -9.76 5.37
C TRP A 135 -6.58 -8.34 5.82
N ASN A 136 -5.44 -7.82 5.36
CA ASN A 136 -4.99 -6.46 5.59
C ASN A 136 -4.53 -5.88 4.25
N LEU A 137 -5.00 -4.68 3.90
CA LEU A 137 -4.54 -3.96 2.72
C LEU A 137 -3.55 -2.88 3.14
N LEU A 138 -2.27 -3.13 2.91
CA LEU A 138 -1.19 -2.36 3.54
C LEU A 138 -0.12 -1.91 2.56
N ALA A 139 0.64 -0.92 3.00
CA ALA A 139 1.88 -0.50 2.40
C ALA A 139 3.01 -0.86 3.35
N ILE A 140 4.09 -1.39 2.80
CA ILE A 140 5.20 -1.88 3.62
C ILE A 140 6.17 -0.71 3.87
N PRO A 141 6.37 -0.31 5.14
CA PRO A 141 7.05 0.93 5.48
C PRO A 141 8.56 0.92 5.29
N GLU A 142 9.19 -0.25 5.48
CA GLU A 142 10.63 -0.40 5.50
C GLU A 142 11.08 -1.36 4.39
N LEU A 143 12.10 -0.92 3.64
CA LEU A 143 12.81 -1.67 2.59
C LEU A 143 14.27 -1.92 2.99
N ASP A 144 14.52 -2.21 4.26
CA ASP A 144 15.80 -2.86 4.53
C ASP A 144 15.81 -4.21 3.79
N ASP A 145 16.99 -4.82 3.59
CA ASP A 145 17.17 -6.11 2.89
C ASP A 145 16.51 -7.31 3.62
N ILE A 146 15.38 -7.09 4.30
CA ILE A 146 14.54 -8.13 4.86
C ILE A 146 13.85 -8.89 3.72
N SER A 147 14.03 -10.21 3.71
CA SER A 147 13.32 -11.05 2.76
C SER A 147 11.81 -11.01 3.04
N ILE A 148 11.00 -11.25 2.01
CA ILE A 148 9.54 -11.34 2.17
C ILE A 148 9.16 -12.38 3.24
N GLY A 149 9.92 -13.47 3.34
CA GLY A 149 9.72 -14.50 4.35
C GLY A 149 9.93 -13.99 5.77
N GLU A 150 11.04 -13.28 6.02
CA GLU A 150 11.33 -12.66 7.32
C GLU A 150 10.31 -11.57 7.67
N TYR A 151 9.89 -10.76 6.69
CA TYR A 151 8.83 -9.77 6.88
C TYR A 151 7.53 -10.42 7.38
N LEU A 152 7.08 -11.50 6.73
CA LEU A 152 5.90 -12.23 7.16
C LEU A 152 6.06 -12.85 8.56
N VAL A 153 7.26 -13.31 8.92
CA VAL A 153 7.52 -13.79 10.30
C VAL A 153 7.39 -12.65 11.31
N LEU A 154 7.99 -11.48 11.03
CA LEU A 154 8.00 -10.33 11.94
C LEU A 154 6.59 -9.80 12.24
N TYR A 155 5.70 -9.83 11.25
CA TYR A 155 4.32 -9.35 11.40
C TYR A 155 3.30 -10.48 11.65
N GLU A 156 3.76 -11.72 11.86
CA GLU A 156 2.91 -12.91 12.02
C GLU A 156 1.96 -13.13 10.82
N GLY A 157 2.37 -12.70 9.63
CA GLY A 157 1.65 -12.95 8.38
C GLY A 157 1.92 -14.35 7.81
N ASP A 158 0.94 -14.87 7.07
CA ASP A 158 0.98 -16.17 6.44
C ASP A 158 1.12 -16.07 4.91
N ALA A 159 0.57 -15.01 4.31
CA ALA A 159 0.65 -14.78 2.88
C ALA A 159 0.66 -13.30 2.54
N ILE A 160 1.31 -12.96 1.43
CA ILE A 160 1.33 -11.63 0.84
C ILE A 160 1.04 -11.71 -0.66
N TYR A 161 0.23 -10.78 -1.15
CA TYR A 161 -0.14 -10.65 -2.55
C TYR A 161 0.08 -9.21 -3.01
N GLY A 162 0.72 -9.05 -4.16
CA GLY A 162 0.89 -7.77 -4.84
C GLY A 162 0.35 -7.83 -6.26
N PHE A 163 0.03 -6.69 -6.84
CA PHE A 163 -0.52 -6.60 -8.19
C PHE A 163 0.45 -5.90 -9.13
N SER A 164 0.65 -6.47 -10.32
CA SER A 164 1.44 -5.87 -11.39
C SER A 164 0.48 -5.23 -12.39
N GLU A 165 0.34 -3.91 -12.32
CA GLU A 165 -0.62 -3.13 -13.10
C GLU A 165 -0.34 -3.24 -14.60
N LYS A 166 0.93 -3.08 -14.99
CA LYS A 166 1.36 -3.19 -16.40
C LYS A 166 1.06 -4.55 -17.01
N ALA A 167 1.16 -5.61 -16.21
CA ALA A 167 0.94 -6.98 -16.68
C ALA A 167 -0.46 -7.51 -16.33
N GLY A 168 -1.29 -6.71 -15.65
CA GLY A 168 -2.63 -7.10 -15.18
C GLY A 168 -2.67 -8.37 -14.36
N ARG A 169 -1.60 -8.71 -13.61
CA ARG A 169 -1.46 -10.02 -12.93
C ARG A 169 -1.00 -9.90 -11.49
N TRP A 170 -1.46 -10.86 -10.69
CA TRP A 170 -1.03 -11.02 -9.32
C TRP A 170 0.34 -11.68 -9.20
N LYS A 171 1.04 -11.28 -8.15
CA LYS A 171 2.20 -11.97 -7.60
C LYS A 171 1.90 -12.27 -6.14
N TYR A 172 2.45 -13.36 -5.63
CA TYR A 172 2.20 -13.76 -4.25
C TYR A 172 3.42 -14.42 -3.63
N TYR A 173 3.45 -14.48 -2.31
CA TYR A 173 4.34 -15.33 -1.53
C TYR A 173 3.58 -15.88 -0.33
N VAL A 174 3.64 -17.19 -0.12
CA VAL A 174 3.03 -17.88 1.03
C VAL A 174 4.16 -18.45 1.89
N ARG A 175 4.11 -18.19 3.20
CA ARG A 175 5.09 -18.68 4.16
C ARG A 175 5.18 -20.21 4.11
N GLY A 176 6.39 -20.74 3.96
CA GLY A 176 6.65 -22.18 3.84
C GLY A 176 6.32 -22.82 2.47
N ALA A 177 5.62 -22.12 1.57
CA ALA A 177 5.29 -22.62 0.23
C ALA A 177 5.92 -21.81 -0.91
N GLY A 178 6.41 -20.59 -0.64
CA GLY A 178 7.01 -19.70 -1.63
C GLY A 178 5.98 -19.02 -2.53
N GLY A 179 6.42 -18.55 -3.70
CA GLY A 179 5.56 -17.88 -4.68
C GLY A 179 6.33 -17.08 -5.73
N THR A 180 5.60 -16.25 -6.48
CA THR A 180 6.13 -15.44 -7.60
C THR A 180 6.49 -14.01 -7.22
N LEU A 181 6.05 -13.52 -6.05
CA LEU A 181 6.48 -12.24 -5.51
C LEU A 181 7.90 -12.41 -4.95
N ARG A 182 8.83 -11.59 -5.46
CA ARG A 182 10.26 -11.65 -5.12
C ARG A 182 10.73 -10.44 -4.34
N TYR A 183 10.14 -9.28 -4.61
CA TYR A 183 10.51 -8.01 -4.01
C TYR A 183 9.25 -7.24 -3.63
N ILE A 184 9.37 -6.46 -2.54
CA ILE A 184 8.43 -5.44 -2.14
C ILE A 184 8.96 -4.10 -2.64
N GLU A 185 8.09 -3.26 -3.17
CA GLU A 185 8.45 -2.00 -3.79
C GLU A 185 7.73 -0.85 -3.06
N PRO A 186 8.40 0.26 -2.73
CA PRO A 186 7.76 1.43 -2.16
C PRO A 186 6.68 1.96 -3.08
N GLY A 187 5.60 2.43 -2.49
CA GLY A 187 4.49 2.97 -3.26
C GLY A 187 3.53 1.91 -3.77
N LYS A 188 3.84 0.61 -3.61
CA LYS A 188 2.92 -0.49 -3.91
C LYS A 188 2.11 -0.89 -2.68
N GLY A 189 0.85 -1.23 -2.94
CA GLY A 189 -0.03 -1.85 -1.97
C GLY A 189 0.11 -3.36 -2.01
N TYR A 190 -0.15 -3.99 -0.87
CA TYR A 190 -0.11 -5.44 -0.71
C TYR A 190 -1.28 -5.90 0.13
N TRP A 191 -1.84 -7.04 -0.24
CA TRP A 191 -2.75 -7.79 0.63
C TRP A 191 -1.93 -8.76 1.47
N ILE A 192 -1.98 -8.61 2.78
CA ILE A 192 -1.32 -9.50 3.73
C ILE A 192 -2.39 -10.21 4.54
N TYR A 193 -2.29 -11.52 4.64
CA TYR A 193 -3.15 -12.33 5.49
C TYR A 193 -2.40 -12.68 6.77
N LYS A 194 -2.99 -12.39 7.93
CA LYS A 194 -2.53 -12.82 9.26
C LYS A 194 -3.54 -13.78 9.84
N GLY A 195 -3.09 -14.97 10.23
CA GLY A 195 -3.91 -15.92 10.96
C GLY A 195 -3.69 -17.36 10.50
N HIS A 196 -3.91 -18.30 11.42
CA HIS A 196 -3.91 -19.72 11.08
C HIS A 196 -4.98 -19.98 10.01
N PHE A 197 -4.60 -20.62 8.90
CA PHE A 197 -5.51 -20.96 7.82
C PHE A 197 -6.72 -21.77 8.33
N GLU A 198 -7.78 -21.07 8.75
CA GLU A 198 -9.16 -21.50 9.00
C GLU A 198 -10.11 -20.57 8.19
N GLU A 199 -11.27 -21.08 7.76
CA GLU A 199 -11.95 -20.73 6.50
C GLU A 199 -12.49 -19.29 6.39
N ALA A 200 -12.22 -18.58 5.27
CA ALA A 200 -13.05 -17.45 4.84
C ALA A 200 -12.90 -17.17 3.34
N ALA A 201 -14.03 -17.06 2.62
CA ALA A 201 -14.08 -16.47 1.28
C ALA A 201 -14.43 -14.98 1.41
N PHE A 202 -13.70 -14.12 0.71
CA PHE A 202 -13.97 -12.69 0.68
C PHE A 202 -14.54 -12.30 -0.69
N SER A 203 -15.54 -11.42 -0.72
CA SER A 203 -16.09 -10.83 -1.93
C SER A 203 -16.16 -9.31 -1.78
N MET A 204 -15.85 -8.59 -2.85
CA MET A 204 -15.97 -7.13 -2.88
C MET A 204 -17.42 -6.68 -3.10
N PRO A 205 -17.85 -5.53 -2.53
CA PRO A 205 -19.11 -4.89 -2.93
C PRO A 205 -19.01 -4.35 -4.37
N SER A 206 -20.06 -4.53 -5.17
CA SER A 206 -20.17 -3.92 -6.50
C SER A 206 -20.61 -2.45 -6.37
N VAL A 207 -20.18 -1.60 -7.31
CA VAL A 207 -20.52 -0.15 -7.31
C VAL A 207 -22.01 0.13 -7.54
N ASP A 208 -22.80 -0.84 -8.01
CA ASP A 208 -24.22 -0.62 -8.34
C ASP A 208 -25.21 -1.48 -7.53
N GLY A 209 -24.80 -2.06 -6.39
CA GLY A 209 -25.69 -2.91 -5.59
C GLY A 209 -26.19 -4.19 -6.29
N LYS A 210 -25.67 -4.51 -7.49
CA LYS A 210 -25.86 -5.78 -8.17
C LYS A 210 -24.56 -6.56 -8.06
N VAL A 211 -24.53 -7.52 -7.13
CA VAL A 211 -23.63 -8.67 -7.23
C VAL A 211 -23.81 -9.21 -8.66
N SER A 212 -22.82 -8.99 -9.53
CA SER A 212 -22.92 -9.51 -10.88
C SER A 212 -22.89 -11.03 -10.77
N SER A 213 -24.01 -11.65 -11.13
CA SER A 213 -24.20 -13.09 -11.15
C SER A 213 -23.40 -13.79 -12.26
N GLU A 214 -22.41 -13.11 -12.87
CA GLU A 214 -21.53 -13.69 -13.88
C GLU A 214 -20.15 -13.99 -13.31
N PHE A 215 -20.07 -15.02 -12.45
CA PHE A 215 -18.83 -15.77 -12.26
C PHE A 215 -18.50 -16.53 -13.56
N LYS A 216 -17.96 -15.85 -14.57
CA LYS A 216 -17.32 -16.55 -15.68
C LYS A 216 -16.03 -17.17 -15.16
N LYS A 217 -16.07 -18.48 -15.04
CA LYS A 217 -15.03 -19.40 -14.56
C LYS A 217 -13.78 -19.32 -15.44
N TYR A 218 -12.93 -18.32 -15.24
CA TYR A 218 -11.68 -18.17 -15.99
C TYR A 218 -10.51 -18.89 -15.31
N SER A 219 -9.98 -19.88 -16.04
CA SER A 219 -8.66 -20.53 -15.95
C SER A 219 -8.04 -20.79 -14.57
N PHE A 220 -8.09 -22.06 -14.17
CA PHE A 220 -7.28 -22.66 -13.11
C PHE A 220 -5.80 -22.74 -13.54
N ILE A 221 -4.87 -22.18 -12.77
CA ILE A 221 -3.45 -22.52 -12.89
C ILE A 221 -3.20 -23.70 -11.94
N ARG A 222 -3.14 -24.91 -12.50
CA ARG A 222 -2.85 -26.14 -11.75
C ARG A 222 -1.37 -26.47 -11.91
N ASP A 223 -0.53 -25.99 -11.00
CA ASP A 223 0.82 -26.53 -10.85
C ASP A 223 0.82 -27.67 -9.83
N ARG A 224 1.69 -28.68 -10.00
CA ARG A 224 1.70 -29.96 -9.29
C ARG A 224 1.96 -29.84 -7.77
N HIS A 225 2.14 -28.63 -7.27
CA HIS A 225 2.34 -28.31 -5.86
C HIS A 225 1.36 -27.21 -5.41
N ASN A 226 0.08 -27.58 -5.21
CA ASN A 226 -0.94 -26.82 -4.47
C ASN A 226 -0.82 -25.28 -4.49
N VAL A 227 -1.06 -24.66 -5.65
CA VAL A 227 -1.08 -23.19 -5.80
C VAL A 227 -2.51 -22.65 -5.69
N TYR A 228 -2.72 -21.70 -4.76
CA TYR A 228 -3.96 -20.94 -4.58
C TYR A 228 -4.13 -19.94 -5.73
N THR A 229 -5.33 -19.87 -6.33
CA THR A 229 -5.61 -18.88 -7.38
C THR A 229 -6.43 -17.74 -6.82
N LEU A 230 -6.01 -16.52 -7.15
CA LEU A 230 -6.74 -15.29 -6.95
C LEU A 230 -7.44 -14.93 -8.26
N GLY A 231 -8.77 -15.05 -8.29
CA GLY A 231 -9.58 -14.63 -9.42
C GLY A 231 -9.98 -13.17 -9.24
N LEU A 232 -9.48 -12.27 -10.09
CA LEU A 232 -10.04 -10.93 -10.22
C LEU A 232 -10.87 -10.82 -11.49
N VAL A 233 -12.08 -10.29 -11.35
CA VAL A 233 -12.81 -9.69 -12.47
C VAL A 233 -12.75 -8.18 -12.31
N PHE A 234 -12.13 -7.51 -13.27
CA PHE A 234 -12.22 -6.06 -13.43
C PHE A 234 -13.31 -5.77 -14.45
N SER A 235 -14.44 -5.21 -14.03
CA SER A 235 -15.47 -4.74 -14.96
C SER A 235 -15.67 -3.25 -14.78
N GLY A 236 -14.96 -2.42 -15.55
CA GLY A 236 -15.11 -0.96 -15.63
C GLY A 236 -14.88 -0.22 -14.31
N VAL A 237 -15.79 -0.40 -13.36
CA VAL A 237 -15.89 0.27 -12.05
C VAL A 237 -15.84 -0.72 -10.88
N SER A 238 -15.95 -2.04 -11.12
CA SER A 238 -15.92 -3.07 -10.08
C SER A 238 -14.64 -3.91 -10.11
N ILE A 239 -14.12 -4.22 -8.93
CA ILE A 239 -13.14 -5.30 -8.73
C ILE A 239 -13.88 -6.41 -7.98
N SER A 240 -13.69 -7.67 -8.36
CA SER A 240 -14.14 -8.83 -7.57
C SER A 240 -12.94 -9.68 -7.22
N ILE A 241 -12.47 -9.62 -5.97
CA ILE A 241 -11.36 -10.45 -5.46
C ILE A 241 -11.91 -11.77 -4.95
N LEU A 242 -11.59 -12.89 -5.60
CA LEU A 242 -11.93 -14.24 -5.14
C LEU A 242 -10.66 -14.98 -4.70
N MET A 243 -10.54 -15.24 -3.40
CA MET A 243 -9.38 -15.92 -2.79
C MET A 243 -9.81 -17.30 -2.29
N TYR A 244 -9.22 -18.37 -2.84
CA TYR A 244 -9.56 -19.76 -2.49
C TYR A 244 -8.66 -20.31 -1.36
N ARG A 245 -9.18 -21.28 -0.58
CA ARG A 245 -8.49 -22.04 0.49
C ARG A 245 -8.50 -23.55 0.19
N ARG A 246 -7.48 -24.28 0.65
CA ARG A 246 -7.33 -25.74 0.50
C ARG A 246 -8.17 -26.46 1.57
N LYS A 247 -8.94 -27.47 1.17
CA LYS A 247 -9.50 -28.47 2.09
C LYS A 247 -8.36 -29.40 2.56
N LYS A 248 -8.16 -29.59 3.86
CA LYS A 248 -7.41 -30.75 4.35
C LYS A 248 -8.08 -31.97 3.70
N ARG A 249 -7.34 -32.83 2.99
CA ARG A 249 -7.81 -34.20 2.81
C ARG A 249 -8.00 -34.70 4.23
N ALA A 250 -9.24 -35.02 4.61
CA ALA A 250 -9.46 -35.87 5.77
C ALA A 250 -8.51 -37.04 5.54
N GLY A 251 -7.54 -37.22 6.44
CA GLY A 251 -6.80 -38.46 6.47
C GLY A 251 -7.85 -39.54 6.58
N GLY A 252 -7.92 -40.40 5.57
CA GLY A 252 -8.47 -41.73 5.79
C GLY A 252 -7.60 -42.32 6.87
N GLY A 253 -8.11 -42.30 8.11
CA GLY A 253 -7.66 -43.24 9.11
C GLY A 253 -8.22 -44.58 8.66
N ASP A 254 -7.34 -45.43 8.17
CA ASP A 254 -7.52 -46.86 8.35
C ASP A 254 -7.62 -47.11 9.86
N GLN A 255 -8.84 -47.39 10.33
CA GLN A 255 -9.14 -48.36 11.40
C GLN A 255 -10.53 -48.94 11.14
#